data_AF-A0A9P6DZX3-F1
#
_entry.id   AF-A0A9P6DZX3-F1
#
_cell.length_a   1.000
_cell.length_b   1.000
_cell.length_c   1.000
_cell.angle_alpha   90.00
_cell.angle_beta   90.00
_cell.angle_gamma   90.00
#
_symmetry.space_group_name_H-M   'P 1'
#
loop_
_entity.id
_entity.type
_entity.pdbx_description
1 polymer ?
#
loop_
_entity_poly.entity_id
_entity_poly.type
_entity_poly.pdbx_seq_one_letter_code
_entity_poly.pdbx_strand_id
1 'polypeptide(L)'
;MTHFNRQGTRNAPRANSSTICQKCLGRGHFIYECKNSRPYLSRPSRTKLLEKPELSGPRDKPSVEIPEEFKSKYLRAVGLW
;
A
#
# COMPACT_ATOMS: atom_id res chain seq x y z
N MET A 1 18.04 -21.60 1.65
CA MET A 1 17.31 -20.81 0.63
C MET A 1 16.79 -21.77 -0.42
N THR A 2 15.55 -22.25 -0.30
CA THR A 2 14.97 -23.25 -1.21
C THR A 2 14.45 -22.58 -2.48
N HIS A 3 15.02 -22.90 -3.64
CA HIS A 3 14.49 -22.51 -4.93
C HIS A 3 13.33 -23.45 -5.30
N PHE A 4 12.11 -22.92 -5.35
CA PHE A 4 10.96 -23.65 -5.89
C PHE A 4 11.03 -23.69 -7.42
N ASN A 5 11.44 -24.85 -7.95
CA ASN A 5 11.37 -25.17 -9.36
C ASN A 5 9.90 -25.41 -9.75
N ARG A 6 9.25 -24.41 -10.35
CA ARG A 6 7.86 -24.46 -10.76
C ARG A 6 7.76 -24.95 -12.22
N GLN A 7 7.95 -26.26 -12.42
CA GLN A 7 7.61 -26.90 -13.68
C GLN A 7 6.08 -26.99 -13.80
N GLY A 8 5.47 -25.93 -14.32
CA GLY A 8 4.05 -25.85 -14.62
C GLY A 8 3.78 -26.06 -16.11
N THR A 9 2.86 -26.96 -16.41
CA THR A 9 2.29 -27.29 -17.74
C THR A 9 2.16 -26.08 -18.67
N ARG A 10 2.57 -26.24 -19.95
CA ARG A 10 2.57 -25.22 -21.02
C ARG A 10 1.15 -24.84 -21.52
N ASN A 11 0.19 -24.62 -20.63
CA ASN A 11 -1.06 -23.96 -20.97
C ASN A 11 -0.85 -22.46 -20.77
N ALA A 12 -0.59 -21.74 -21.86
CA ALA A 12 -0.57 -20.28 -21.81
C ALA A 12 -1.95 -19.81 -21.32
N PRO A 13 -2.03 -19.10 -20.17
CA PRO A 13 -3.31 -18.63 -19.68
C PRO A 13 -3.88 -17.65 -20.71
N ARG A 14 -5.15 -17.82 -21.10
CA ARG A 14 -5.89 -16.80 -21.86
C ARG A 14 -6.38 -15.73 -20.89
N ALA A 15 -6.35 -14.47 -21.31
CA ALA A 15 -6.83 -13.39 -20.46
C ALA A 15 -8.33 -13.55 -20.25
N ASN A 16 -8.75 -13.44 -19.00
CA ASN A 16 -10.16 -13.38 -18.63
C ASN A 16 -10.55 -11.94 -18.26
N SER A 17 -11.84 -11.69 -18.03
CA SER A 17 -12.34 -10.36 -17.66
C SER A 17 -11.76 -9.81 -16.35
N SER A 18 -11.22 -10.66 -15.47
CA SER A 18 -10.54 -10.25 -14.24
C SER A 18 -9.03 -10.01 -14.41
N THR A 19 -8.45 -10.33 -15.57
CA THR A 19 -7.02 -10.14 -15.85
C THR A 19 -6.74 -8.65 -15.98
N ILE A 20 -5.89 -8.11 -15.10
CA ILE A 20 -5.52 -6.68 -15.09
C ILE A 20 -4.17 -6.50 -15.79
N CYS A 21 -4.14 -5.60 -16.77
CA CYS A 21 -2.92 -5.21 -17.47
C CYS A 21 -2.10 -4.22 -16.64
N GLN A 22 -0.84 -4.56 -16.33
CA GLN A 22 0.04 -3.67 -15.54
C GLN A 22 0.50 -2.42 -16.29
N LYS A 23 0.38 -2.39 -17.63
CA LYS A 23 0.76 -1.22 -18.45
C LYS A 23 -0.34 -0.16 -18.42
N CYS A 24 -1.56 -0.51 -18.82
CA CYS A 24 -2.65 0.47 -18.92
C CYS A 24 -3.62 0.45 -17.73
N LEU A 25 -3.48 -0.50 -16.80
CA LEU A 25 -4.37 -0.73 -15.65
C LEU A 25 -5.82 -1.10 -16.02
N GLY A 26 -6.09 -1.36 -17.31
CA GLY A 26 -7.35 -1.90 -17.80
C GLY A 26 -7.46 -3.41 -17.60
N ARG A 27 -8.66 -3.97 -17.86
CA ARG A 27 -8.96 -5.39 -17.75
C ARG A 27 -9.03 -6.09 -19.11
N GLY A 28 -8.99 -7.43 -19.11
CA GLY A 28 -9.31 -8.27 -20.26
C GLY A 28 -8.15 -8.62 -21.19
N HIS A 29 -6.91 -8.25 -20.86
CA HIS A 29 -5.73 -8.56 -21.67
C HIS A 29 -4.46 -8.61 -20.82
N PHE A 30 -3.44 -9.30 -21.33
CA PHE A 30 -2.11 -9.28 -20.72
C PHE A 30 -1.27 -8.11 -21.23
N ILE A 31 -0.19 -7.81 -20.51
CA ILE A 31 0.69 -6.67 -20.81
C ILE A 31 1.27 -6.70 -22.24
N TYR A 32 1.56 -7.89 -22.77
CA TYR A 32 2.16 -8.07 -24.10
C TYR A 32 1.17 -7.81 -25.26
N GLU A 33 -0.13 -7.85 -25.00
CA GLU A 33 -1.19 -7.55 -25.99
C GLU A 33 -1.67 -6.09 -25.90
N CYS A 34 -1.16 -5.33 -24.92
CA CYS A 34 -1.67 -4.01 -24.57
C CYS A 34 -1.29 -2.94 -25.60
N LYS A 35 -2.28 -2.52 -26.40
CA LYS A 35 -2.17 -1.40 -27.35
C LYS A 35 -2.38 -0.02 -26.73
N ASN A 36 -2.98 0.04 -25.54
CA ASN A 36 -3.24 1.30 -24.85
C ASN A 36 -1.94 1.97 -24.35
N SER A 37 -1.97 3.30 -24.29
CA SER A 37 -0.91 4.10 -23.66
C SER A 37 -0.92 3.92 -22.14
N ARG A 38 0.21 4.23 -21.50
CA ARG A 38 0.38 4.15 -20.06
C ARG A 38 -0.28 5.39 -19.43
N PRO A 39 -1.37 5.28 -18.65
CA PRO A 39 -1.96 6.44 -18.02
C PRO A 39 -0.99 7.00 -16.97
N TYR A 40 -0.84 8.33 -16.94
CA TYR A 40 -0.15 8.98 -15.84
C TYR A 40 -1.11 9.10 -14.67
N LEU A 41 -0.82 8.38 -13.59
CA LEU A 41 -1.57 8.49 -12.35
C LEU A 41 -0.74 9.30 -11.34
N SER A 42 -1.26 10.45 -10.93
CA SER A 42 -0.65 11.24 -9.87
C SER A 42 -0.76 10.48 -8.55
N ARG A 43 0.36 9.97 -8.05
CA ARG A 43 0.39 9.38 -6.71
C ARG A 43 0.58 10.52 -5.70
N PRO A 44 -0.35 10.73 -4.75
CA PRO A 44 -0.20 11.79 -3.76
C PRO A 44 1.04 11.54 -2.92
N SER A 45 1.74 12.61 -2.54
CA SER A 45 2.86 12.53 -1.60
C SER A 45 2.36 12.05 -0.23
N ARG A 46 3.28 11.53 0.59
CA ARG A 46 2.97 11.12 1.96
C ARG A 46 2.38 12.28 2.79
N THR A 47 2.86 13.51 2.60
CA THR A 47 2.32 14.71 3.25
C THR A 47 0.88 14.98 2.80
N LYS A 48 0.63 14.96 1.48
CA LYS A 48 -0.70 15.15 0.89
C LYS A 48 -1.71 14.05 1.26
N LEU A 49 -1.22 12.86 1.63
CA LEU A 49 -2.05 11.80 2.21
C LEU A 49 -2.39 12.08 3.68
N LEU A 50 -1.43 12.54 4.47
CA LEU A 50 -1.62 12.86 5.89
C LEU A 50 -2.48 14.12 6.11
N GLU A 51 -2.52 15.03 5.14
CA GLU A 51 -3.38 16.22 5.13
C GLU A 51 -4.87 15.88 4.92
N LYS A 52 -5.21 14.67 4.45
CA LYS A 52 -6.60 14.29 4.24
C LYS A 52 -7.27 13.94 5.58
N PRO A 53 -8.30 14.70 6.00
CA PRO A 53 -8.97 14.46 7.28
C PRO A 53 -9.69 13.10 7.32
N GLU A 54 -10.06 12.54 6.16
CA GLU A 54 -10.70 11.22 6.06
C GLU A 54 -9.75 10.05 6.30
N LEU A 55 -8.45 10.22 6.02
CA LEU A 55 -7.43 9.20 6.33
C LEU A 55 -6.90 9.33 7.76
N SER A 56 -7.10 10.50 8.37
CA SER A 56 -7.08 10.67 9.82
C SER A 56 -8.48 10.43 10.38
N GLY A 57 -8.99 9.20 10.28
CA GLY A 57 -9.99 8.75 11.25
C GLY A 57 -9.51 9.06 12.69
N PRO A 58 -10.38 9.05 13.71
CA PRO A 58 -9.96 9.31 15.09
C PRO A 58 -8.70 8.52 15.33
N ARG A 59 -7.56 9.22 15.48
CA ARG A 59 -6.28 8.55 15.65
C ARG A 59 -6.50 7.73 16.90
N ASP A 60 -6.66 6.42 16.73
CA ASP A 60 -6.69 5.49 17.83
C ASP A 60 -5.39 5.77 18.54
N LYS A 61 -5.49 6.52 19.64
CA LYS A 61 -4.34 6.74 20.51
C LYS A 61 -3.91 5.32 20.81
N PRO A 62 -2.68 4.91 20.45
CA PRO A 62 -2.28 3.53 20.67
C PRO A 62 -2.57 3.24 22.14
N SER A 63 -3.51 2.32 22.39
CA SER A 63 -4.00 2.01 23.75
C SER A 63 -2.97 1.24 24.56
N VAL A 64 -1.73 1.22 24.07
CA VAL A 64 -0.59 0.62 24.73
C VAL A 64 -0.37 1.43 25.99
N GLU A 65 -0.68 0.81 27.12
CA GLU A 65 -0.34 1.34 28.43
C GLU A 65 1.17 1.58 28.47
N ILE A 66 1.54 2.86 28.54
CA ILE A 66 2.92 3.29 28.60
C ILE A 66 3.47 2.81 29.95
N PRO A 67 4.51 1.96 29.99
CA PRO A 67 5.13 1.56 31.24
C PRO A 67 5.60 2.79 32.02
N GLU A 68 5.50 2.73 33.36
CA GLU A 68 5.73 3.87 34.26
C GLU A 68 7.08 4.57 34.00
N GLU A 69 8.10 3.82 33.60
CA GLU A 69 9.44 4.33 33.27
C GLU A 69 9.46 5.39 32.16
N PHE A 70 8.50 5.36 31.23
CA PHE A 70 8.44 6.27 30.09
C PHE A 70 7.60 7.53 30.33
N LYS A 71 6.82 7.59 31.42
CA LYS A 71 5.96 8.75 31.76
C LYS A 71 6.77 9.99 32.19
N SER A 72 7.87 9.77 32.91
CA SER A 72 8.77 10.84 33.41
C SER A 72 9.39 11.70 32.30
N LYS A 73 9.64 11.11 31.13
CA LYS A 73 10.19 11.80 29.96
C LYS A 73 9.13 12.60 29.21
N TYR A 74 7.89 12.13 29.20
CA TYR A 74 6.76 12.77 28.52
C TYR A 74 6.26 14.01 29.29
N LEU A 75 6.17 13.94 30.62
CA LEU A 75 5.73 15.06 31.46
C LEU A 75 6.65 16.29 31.35
N ARG A 76 7.97 16.06 31.22
CA ARG A 76 8.95 17.14 30.94
C ARG A 76 8.79 17.74 29.55
N ALA A 77 8.39 16.95 28.55
CA ALA A 77 8.23 17.41 27.18
C ALA A 77 6.94 18.22 26.95
N VAL A 78 5.91 18.02 27.79
CA VAL A 78 4.60 18.72 27.73
C VAL A 78 4.56 19.92 28.69
N GLY A 79 5.66 20.24 29.38
CA GLY A 79 5.76 21.44 30.22
C GLY A 79 4.86 21.43 31.46
N LEU A 80 4.49 20.24 31.95
CA LEU A 80 3.90 20.07 33.28
C LEU A 80 5.02 19.61 34.23
N TRP A 81 5.92 20.53 34.55
CA TRP A 81 6.78 20.66 35.73
C TRP A 81 7.79 21.78 35.47
#